data_AF-A0A538HUC1-F1
#
_entry.id   AF-A0A538HUC1-F1
#
_cell.length_a   1.000
_cell.length_b   1.000
_cell.length_c   1.000
_cell.angle_alpha   90.00
_cell.angle_beta   90.00
_cell.angle_gamma   90.00
#
_symmetry.space_group_name_H-M   'P 1'
#
loop_
_entity.id
_entity.type
_entity.pdbx_description
1 polymer ?
#
loop_
_entity_poly.entity_id
_entity_poly.type
_entity_poly.pdbx_seq_one_letter_code
_entity_poly.pdbx_strand_id
1 'polypeptide(L)'
;MVEFATVTAALSLLASSLSGLQARILERLAGSNAVAVQQAVIEAKASHVSPAAARSAYARAPYRKPALRYVYATGWVAGSKNQTSCILAKLDVEGTTALAIKAIRALPATLKQLHHLHLTAVQAGNAFTRGYVSACGG
;
A
#
# COMPACT_ATOMS: atom_id res chain seq x y z
N MET A 1 19.75 8.37 8.57
CA MET A 1 19.54 7.21 7.67
C MET A 1 18.45 6.23 8.16
N VAL A 2 17.56 6.62 9.09
CA VAL A 2 16.49 5.73 9.59
C VAL A 2 15.22 5.81 8.71
N GLU A 3 15.02 6.93 8.01
CA GLU A 3 13.81 7.20 7.21
C GLU A 3 13.70 6.32 5.95
N PHE A 4 14.82 6.01 5.30
CA PHE A 4 14.87 5.18 4.09
C PHE A 4 14.44 3.73 4.33
N ALA A 5 14.85 3.15 5.47
CA ALA A 5 14.59 1.76 5.81
C ALA A 5 13.09 1.50 6.05
N THR A 6 12.36 2.51 6.54
CA THR A 6 10.96 2.34 6.95
C THR A 6 10.00 2.38 5.77
N VAL A 7 10.23 3.27 4.79
CA VAL A 7 9.45 3.32 3.53
C VAL A 7 9.77 2.10 2.66
N THR A 8 11.03 1.67 2.59
CA THR A 8 11.38 0.43 1.88
C THR A 8 10.82 -0.82 2.57
N ALA A 9 10.82 -0.89 3.90
CA ALA A 9 10.15 -1.97 4.65
C ALA A 9 8.62 -1.93 4.51
N ALA A 10 8.03 -0.74 4.37
CA ALA A 10 6.62 -0.59 4.10
C ALA A 10 6.28 -1.04 2.67
N LEU A 11 7.17 -0.79 1.71
CA LEU A 11 7.02 -1.27 0.34
C LEU A 11 7.35 -2.75 0.18
N SER A 12 8.19 -3.32 1.04
CA SER A 12 8.37 -4.77 1.06
C SER A 12 7.09 -5.47 1.51
N LEU A 13 6.25 -4.86 2.36
CA LEU A 13 4.90 -5.40 2.62
C LEU A 13 4.02 -5.39 1.37
N LEU A 14 4.07 -4.31 0.56
CA LEU A 14 3.37 -4.25 -0.72
C LEU A 14 3.94 -5.27 -1.73
N ALA A 15 5.26 -5.41 -1.77
CA ALA A 15 5.93 -6.35 -2.65
C ALA A 15 5.67 -7.79 -2.23
N SER A 16 5.70 -8.12 -0.95
CA SER A 16 5.41 -9.45 -0.40
C SER A 16 3.95 -9.84 -0.58
N SER A 17 3.03 -8.90 -0.34
CA SER A 17 1.61 -9.15 -0.58
C SER A 17 1.32 -9.39 -2.05
N LEU A 18 1.84 -8.54 -2.95
CA LEU A 18 1.70 -8.74 -4.39
C LEU A 18 2.42 -10.01 -4.85
N SER A 19 3.64 -10.29 -4.39
CA SER A 19 4.42 -11.47 -4.80
C SER A 19 3.79 -12.79 -4.34
N GLY A 20 3.10 -12.81 -3.19
CA GLY A 20 2.36 -13.96 -2.69
C GLY A 20 0.98 -14.16 -3.35
N LEU A 21 0.48 -13.17 -4.10
CA LEU A 21 -0.81 -13.26 -4.79
C LEU A 21 -0.68 -14.08 -6.08
N GLN A 22 -1.49 -15.13 -6.18
CA GLN A 22 -1.65 -15.88 -7.42
C GLN A 22 -2.21 -14.99 -8.54
N ALA A 23 -1.85 -15.25 -9.80
CA ALA A 23 -2.31 -14.47 -10.96
C ALA A 23 -3.85 -14.32 -11.02
N ARG A 24 -4.60 -15.37 -10.68
CA ARG A 24 -6.08 -15.32 -10.59
C ARG A 24 -6.59 -14.37 -9.51
N ILE A 25 -5.88 -14.24 -8.38
CA ILE A 25 -6.27 -13.34 -7.31
C ILE A 25 -5.93 -11.90 -7.71
N LEU A 26 -4.78 -11.68 -8.37
CA LEU A 26 -4.43 -10.37 -8.95
C LEU A 26 -5.47 -9.90 -9.98
N GLU A 27 -5.90 -10.76 -10.91
CA GLU A 27 -6.97 -10.44 -11.87
C GLU A 27 -8.28 -10.08 -11.16
N ARG A 28 -8.66 -10.83 -10.12
CA ARG A 28 -9.85 -10.51 -9.31
C ARG A 28 -9.67 -9.24 -8.50
N LEU A 29 -8.48 -8.92 -8.03
CA LEU A 29 -8.15 -7.70 -7.29
C LEU A 29 -8.32 -6.45 -8.17
N ALA A 30 -8.05 -6.56 -9.47
CA ALA A 30 -8.25 -5.47 -10.42
C ALA A 30 -9.74 -5.08 -10.56
N GLY A 31 -10.64 -6.06 -10.50
CA GLY A 31 -12.07 -5.87 -10.75
C GLY A 31 -13.00 -5.93 -9.53
N SER A 32 -12.56 -6.49 -8.39
CA SER A 32 -13.44 -6.79 -7.26
C SER A 32 -13.04 -6.09 -5.97
N ASN A 33 -13.91 -5.19 -5.50
CA ASN A 33 -13.77 -4.54 -4.19
C ASN A 33 -13.74 -5.56 -3.03
N ALA A 34 -14.51 -6.64 -3.12
CA ALA A 34 -14.58 -7.64 -2.06
C ALA A 34 -13.23 -8.35 -1.84
N VAL A 35 -12.57 -8.75 -2.94
CA VAL A 35 -11.25 -9.39 -2.91
C VAL A 35 -10.19 -8.41 -2.40
N ALA A 36 -10.25 -7.17 -2.88
CA ALA A 36 -9.34 -6.10 -2.48
C ALA A 36 -9.44 -5.75 -0.97
N VAL A 37 -10.66 -5.66 -0.43
CA VAL A 37 -10.89 -5.47 1.01
C VAL A 37 -10.41 -6.68 1.81
N GLN A 38 -10.72 -7.89 1.35
CA GLN A 38 -10.34 -9.12 2.06
C GLN A 38 -8.81 -9.25 2.14
N GLN A 39 -8.11 -8.91 1.05
CA GLN A 39 -6.66 -8.94 1.03
C GLN A 39 -6.05 -7.89 1.98
N ALA A 40 -6.57 -6.67 1.98
CA ALA A 40 -6.16 -5.64 2.94
C ALA A 40 -6.37 -6.08 4.40
N VAL A 41 -7.45 -6.83 4.68
CA VAL A 41 -7.72 -7.41 6.00
C VAL A 41 -6.73 -8.51 6.37
N ILE A 42 -6.38 -9.38 5.43
CA ILE A 42 -5.38 -10.44 5.66
C ILE A 42 -4.04 -9.81 5.99
N GLU A 43 -3.63 -8.78 5.24
CA GLU A 43 -2.40 -8.02 5.52
C GLU A 43 -2.43 -7.29 6.84
N ALA A 44 -3.55 -6.68 7.21
CA ALA A 44 -3.71 -6.04 8.50
C ALA A 44 -3.52 -7.06 9.63
N LYS A 45 -4.14 -8.23 9.54
CA LYS A 45 -3.94 -9.33 10.51
C LYS A 45 -2.49 -9.78 10.58
N ALA A 46 -1.85 -10.02 9.44
CA ALA A 46 -0.44 -10.42 9.38
C ALA A 46 0.48 -9.35 9.99
N SER A 47 0.10 -8.08 9.85
CA SER A 47 0.83 -6.93 10.38
C SER A 47 0.41 -6.54 11.81
N HIS A 48 -0.44 -7.33 12.47
CA HIS A 48 -0.98 -7.07 13.82
C HIS A 48 -1.74 -5.73 13.94
N VAL A 49 -2.36 -5.27 12.85
CA VAL A 49 -3.21 -4.08 12.78
C VAL A 49 -4.69 -4.49 12.75
N SER A 50 -5.57 -3.65 13.30
CA SER A 50 -7.02 -3.93 13.37
C SER A 50 -7.63 -4.20 11.98
N PRO A 51 -8.26 -5.37 11.76
CA PRO A 51 -8.97 -5.70 10.53
C PRO A 51 -10.10 -4.71 10.21
N ALA A 52 -10.83 -4.27 11.23
CA ALA A 52 -11.93 -3.32 11.07
C ALA A 52 -11.40 -1.95 10.61
N ALA A 53 -10.27 -1.52 11.16
CA ALA A 53 -9.62 -0.29 10.77
C ALA A 53 -9.10 -0.35 9.32
N ALA A 54 -8.50 -1.47 8.91
CA ALA A 54 -8.07 -1.68 7.53
C ALA A 54 -9.24 -1.66 6.52
N ARG A 55 -10.39 -2.28 6.85
CA ARG A 55 -11.61 -2.16 6.03
C ARG A 55 -12.07 -0.71 5.91
N SER A 56 -12.05 0.02 7.02
CA SER A 56 -12.45 1.43 7.03
C SER A 56 -11.50 2.31 6.23
N ALA A 57 -10.20 2.01 6.26
CA ALA A 57 -9.18 2.71 5.47
C ALA A 57 -9.39 2.45 3.97
N TYR A 58 -9.65 1.20 3.59
CA TYR A 58 -10.03 0.86 2.22
C TYR A 58 -11.28 1.63 1.76
N ALA A 59 -12.33 1.67 2.59
CA ALA A 59 -13.58 2.36 2.26
C ALA A 59 -13.40 3.89 2.12
N ARG A 60 -12.48 4.46 2.91
CA ARG A 60 -12.14 5.90 2.87
C ARG A 60 -11.19 6.28 1.73
N ALA A 61 -10.61 5.30 1.03
CA ALA A 61 -9.65 5.56 -0.03
C ALA A 61 -10.29 6.39 -1.18
N PRO A 62 -9.71 7.55 -1.58
CA PRO A 62 -10.29 8.48 -2.54
C PRO A 62 -10.09 8.02 -4.01
N TYR A 63 -10.20 6.71 -4.26
CA TYR A 63 -9.98 6.10 -5.57
C TYR A 63 -11.24 5.40 -6.05
N ARG A 64 -11.43 5.34 -7.37
CA ARG A 64 -12.52 4.53 -7.98
C ARG A 64 -12.09 3.09 -8.26
N LYS A 65 -10.80 2.86 -8.58
CA LYS A 65 -10.27 1.54 -8.90
C LYS A 65 -10.03 0.70 -7.63
N PRO A 66 -10.54 -0.54 -7.54
CA PRO A 66 -10.33 -1.42 -6.38
C PRO A 66 -8.85 -1.66 -6.05
N ALA A 67 -8.01 -1.81 -7.08
CA ALA A 67 -6.57 -2.01 -6.93
C ALA A 67 -5.87 -0.80 -6.27
N LEU A 68 -6.28 0.45 -6.59
CA LEU A 68 -5.71 1.64 -5.94
C LEU A 68 -6.18 1.79 -4.50
N ARG A 69 -7.44 1.44 -4.22
CA ARG A 69 -7.96 1.40 -2.85
C ARG A 69 -7.21 0.39 -2.00
N TYR A 70 -6.86 -0.76 -2.59
CA TYR A 70 -6.05 -1.78 -1.93
C TYR A 70 -4.64 -1.26 -1.64
N VAL A 71 -3.95 -0.69 -2.64
CA VAL A 71 -2.61 -0.11 -2.43
C VAL A 71 -2.63 1.00 -1.36
N TYR A 72 -3.67 1.82 -1.33
CA TYR A 72 -3.90 2.81 -0.27
C TYR A 72 -4.10 2.15 1.10
N ALA A 73 -4.93 1.12 1.20
CA ALA A 73 -5.16 0.41 2.46
C ALA A 73 -3.89 -0.30 2.96
N THR A 74 -3.09 -0.90 2.08
CA THR A 74 -1.78 -1.47 2.42
C THR A 74 -0.80 -0.41 2.92
N GLY A 75 -0.78 0.76 2.26
CA GLY A 75 -0.04 1.93 2.74
C GLY A 75 -0.46 2.35 4.15
N TRP A 76 -1.78 2.43 4.40
CA TRP A 76 -2.34 2.75 5.71
C TRP A 76 -1.94 1.71 6.77
N VAL A 77 -2.04 0.42 6.48
CA VAL A 77 -1.60 -0.66 7.40
C VAL A 77 -0.12 -0.51 7.76
N ALA A 78 0.73 -0.21 6.78
CA ALA A 78 2.15 0.01 7.02
C ALA A 78 2.42 1.28 7.85
N GLY A 79 1.65 2.35 7.64
CA GLY A 79 1.74 3.58 8.43
C GLY A 79 1.25 3.39 9.87
N SER A 80 0.18 2.61 10.07
CA SER A 80 -0.35 2.28 11.41
C SER A 80 0.64 1.47 12.25
N LYS A 81 1.49 0.66 11.63
CA LYS A 81 2.52 -0.12 12.34
C LYS A 81 3.65 0.76 12.89
N ASN A 82 4.00 1.85 12.19
CA ASN A 82 5.14 2.69 12.53
C ASN A 82 4.73 4.17 12.59
N GLN A 83 4.02 4.57 13.65
CA GLN A 83 3.52 5.95 13.81
C GLN A 83 4.64 7.01 13.75
N THR A 84 5.83 6.74 14.28
CA THR A 84 6.95 7.69 14.24
C THR A 84 7.42 7.97 12.81
N SER A 85 7.62 6.92 12.01
CA SER A 85 7.99 7.03 10.59
C SER A 85 6.86 7.61 9.75
N CYS A 86 5.62 7.36 10.16
CA CYS A 86 4.42 7.94 9.59
C CYS A 86 4.42 9.47 9.73
N ILE A 87 4.63 9.99 10.95
CA ILE A 87 4.67 11.43 11.21
C ILE A 87 5.78 12.10 10.38
N LEU A 88 6.95 11.48 10.28
CA LEU A 88 8.06 11.98 9.44
C LEU A 88 7.69 11.98 7.95
N ALA A 89 7.09 10.90 7.45
CA ALA A 89 6.60 10.84 6.07
C ALA A 89 5.52 11.87 5.75
N LYS A 90 4.76 12.33 6.76
CA LYS A 90 3.80 13.43 6.63
C LYS A 90 4.49 14.80 6.51
N LEU A 91 5.69 14.96 7.04
CA LEU A 91 6.48 16.20 6.93
C LEU A 91 7.12 16.34 5.54
N ASP A 92 7.54 15.23 4.93
CA ASP A 92 8.08 15.20 3.56
C ASP A 92 7.31 14.20 2.67
N VAL A 93 6.07 14.57 2.32
CA VAL A 93 5.19 13.74 1.51
C VAL A 93 5.74 13.56 0.09
N GLU A 94 6.34 14.60 -0.49
CA GLU A 94 6.87 14.57 -1.85
C GLU A 94 8.11 13.69 -1.95
N GLY A 95 9.08 13.84 -1.04
CA GLY A 95 10.25 12.98 -0.96
C GLY A 95 9.86 11.52 -0.69
N THR A 96 8.94 11.28 0.24
CA THR A 96 8.42 9.93 0.53
C THR A 96 7.76 9.31 -0.70
N THR A 97 6.97 10.09 -1.43
CA THR A 97 6.31 9.64 -2.66
C THR A 97 7.34 9.30 -3.75
N ALA A 98 8.32 10.17 -3.97
CA ALA A 98 9.37 9.95 -4.96
C ALA A 98 10.20 8.68 -4.63
N LEU A 99 10.51 8.47 -3.36
CA LEU A 99 11.17 7.28 -2.87
C LEU A 99 10.32 6.03 -3.06
N ALA A 100 9.02 6.11 -2.76
CA ALA A 100 8.11 4.99 -2.97
C ALA A 100 8.02 4.59 -4.44
N ILE A 101 7.91 5.57 -5.33
CA ILE A 101 7.94 5.34 -6.78
C ILE A 101 9.27 4.71 -7.21
N LYS A 102 10.41 5.21 -6.70
CA LYS A 102 11.73 4.68 -7.02
C LYS A 102 11.89 3.22 -6.57
N ALA A 103 11.46 2.89 -5.36
CA ALA A 103 11.51 1.53 -4.82
C ALA A 103 10.56 0.57 -5.55
N ILE A 104 9.35 1.00 -5.89
CA ILE A 104 8.43 0.21 -6.75
C ILE A 104 9.08 -0.06 -8.10
N ARG A 105 9.72 0.95 -8.71
CA ARG A 105 10.43 0.79 -9.99
C ARG A 105 11.63 -0.14 -9.91
N ALA A 106 12.31 -0.18 -8.77
CA ALA A 106 13.45 -1.06 -8.54
C ALA A 106 13.04 -2.55 -8.39
N LEU A 107 11.76 -2.84 -8.18
CA LEU A 107 11.23 -4.19 -7.98
C LEU A 107 10.47 -4.66 -9.24
N PRO A 108 11.10 -5.40 -10.16
CA PRO A 108 10.49 -5.79 -11.43
C PRO A 108 9.27 -6.71 -11.26
N ALA A 109 9.26 -7.55 -10.21
CA ALA A 109 8.11 -8.40 -9.89
C ALA A 109 6.88 -7.54 -9.51
N THR A 110 7.07 -6.54 -8.65
CA THR A 110 6.04 -5.58 -8.25
C THR A 110 5.54 -4.77 -9.44
N LEU A 111 6.43 -4.31 -10.32
CA LEU A 111 6.03 -3.63 -11.57
C LEU A 111 5.16 -4.51 -12.46
N LYS A 112 5.57 -5.77 -12.69
CA LYS A 112 4.79 -6.71 -13.51
C LYS A 112 3.38 -6.91 -12.95
N GLN A 113 3.26 -7.01 -11.64
CA GLN A 113 1.96 -7.19 -10.98
C GLN A 113 1.11 -5.91 -11.02
N LEU A 114 1.70 -4.74 -10.82
CA LEU A 114 1.00 -3.46 -11.01
C LEU A 114 0.52 -3.29 -12.45
N HIS A 115 1.32 -3.69 -13.44
CA HIS A 115 0.91 -3.69 -14.84
C HIS A 115 -0.30 -4.60 -15.09
N HIS A 116 -0.33 -5.81 -14.51
CA HIS A 116 -1.51 -6.68 -14.55
C HIS A 116 -2.75 -6.05 -13.91
N LEU A 117 -2.58 -5.18 -12.91
CA LEU A 117 -3.65 -4.43 -12.26
C LEU A 117 -4.02 -3.13 -13.02
N HIS A 118 -3.41 -2.87 -14.19
CA HIS A 118 -3.53 -1.62 -14.94
C HIS A 118 -3.19 -0.37 -14.13
N LEU A 119 -2.15 -0.48 -13.29
CA LEU A 119 -1.60 0.59 -12.46
C LEU A 119 -0.16 0.90 -12.87
N THR A 120 0.20 2.18 -12.79
CA THR A 120 1.60 2.60 -12.94
C THR A 120 2.29 2.68 -11.58
N ALA A 121 3.62 2.60 -11.57
CA ALA A 121 4.42 2.82 -10.36
C ALA A 121 4.12 4.17 -9.69
N VAL A 122 3.81 5.20 -10.49
CA VAL A 122 3.45 6.53 -9.99
C VAL A 122 2.08 6.52 -9.31
N GLN A 123 1.07 5.88 -9.91
CA GLN A 123 -0.25 5.76 -9.31
C GLN A 123 -0.21 4.93 -8.01
N ALA A 124 0.53 3.83 -8.03
CA ALA A 124 0.72 2.97 -6.86
C ALA A 124 1.50 3.69 -5.75
N GLY A 125 2.62 4.34 -6.07
CA GLY A 125 3.41 5.09 -5.10
C GLY A 125 2.64 6.25 -4.46
N ASN A 126 1.86 7.00 -5.25
CA ASN A 126 0.98 8.04 -4.74
C ASN A 126 -0.11 7.49 -3.82
N ALA A 127 -0.79 6.42 -4.23
CA ALA A 127 -1.85 5.81 -3.43
C ALA A 127 -1.31 5.23 -2.13
N PHE A 128 -0.17 4.55 -2.20
CA PHE A 128 0.53 3.98 -1.05
C PHE A 128 0.92 5.07 -0.06
N THR A 129 1.59 6.13 -0.54
CA THR A 129 2.06 7.22 0.33
C THR A 129 0.90 7.97 0.97
N ARG A 130 -0.19 8.24 0.22
CA ARG A 130 -1.41 8.84 0.79
C ARG A 130 -2.05 7.95 1.85
N GLY A 131 -2.06 6.63 1.64
CA GLY A 131 -2.51 5.66 2.63
C GLY A 131 -1.65 5.70 3.88
N TYR A 132 -0.33 5.62 3.69
CA TYR A 132 0.68 5.68 4.73
C TYR A 132 0.53 6.92 5.60
N VAL A 133 0.53 8.12 4.99
CA VAL A 133 0.42 9.38 5.75
C VAL A 133 -0.95 9.57 6.41
N SER A 134 -2.01 8.96 5.87
CA SER A 134 -3.35 9.03 6.47
C SER A 134 -3.50 8.19 7.73
N ALA A 135 -2.56 7.29 8.01
CA ALA A 135 -2.53 6.55 9.27
C ALA A 135 -1.93 7.37 10.42
N CYS A 136 -1.24 8.49 10.15
CA CYS A 136 -0.40 9.22 11.12
C CYS A 136 -1.15 10.21 12.02
N GLY A 137 -2.37 9.90 12.44
CA GLY A 137 -3.18 10.85 13.22
C GLY A 137 -4.45 10.25 13.81
N GLY A 138 -4.39 8.99 14.22
CA GLY A 138 -5.40 8.34 15.05
C GLY A 138 -4.92 8.25 16.49
#